data_AF-A0A3B9HAA9-F1
#
_entry.id   AF-A0A3B9HAA9-F1
#
_cell.length_a   1.000
_cell.length_b   1.000
_cell.length_c   1.000
_cell.angle_alpha   90.00
_cell.angle_beta   90.00
_cell.angle_gamma   90.00
#
_symmetry.space_group_name_H-M   'P 1'
#
loop_
_entity.id
_entity.type
_entity.pdbx_description
1 polymer ?
#
loop_
_entity_poly.entity_id
_entity_poly.type
_entity_poly.pdbx_seq_one_letter_code
_entity_poly.pdbx_strand_id
1 'polypeptide(L)' 'MNIRLAKRSEKQTVIEMVNDVYYTSERKFWSEGYYRIDENDFERYIANDWLFVCVDADDSLVGCVLFKQESEDTTSFSML' A
#
# COMPACT_ATOMS: atom_id res chain seq x y z
N MET A 1 6.79 17.15 0.72
CA MET A 1 6.15 15.83 0.94
C MET A 1 4.81 16.04 1.59
N ASN A 2 3.80 15.28 1.16
CA ASN A 2 2.44 15.33 1.70
C ASN A 2 1.92 13.89 1.89
N ILE A 3 1.17 13.65 2.97
CA ILE A 3 0.53 12.35 3.24
C ILE A 3 -0.97 12.53 3.11
N ARG A 4 -1.62 11.64 2.36
CA ARG A 4 -3.06 11.67 2.12
C ARG A 4 -3.60 10.27 1.87
N LEU A 5 -4.92 10.13 1.86
CA LEU A 5 -5.56 8.91 1.35
C LEU A 5 -5.17 8.67 -0.11
N ALA A 6 -5.00 7.40 -0.45
CA ALA A 6 -4.81 6.95 -1.82
C ALA A 6 -6.07 7.22 -2.64
N LYS A 7 -5.88 7.52 -3.91
CA LYS A 7 -6.97 7.70 -4.89
C LYS A 7 -7.11 6.42 -5.70
N ARG A 8 -8.34 6.12 -6.13
CA ARG A 8 -8.61 4.97 -7.01
C ARG A 8 -7.82 5.01 -8.32
N SER A 9 -7.51 6.20 -8.84
CA SER A 9 -6.67 6.40 -10.03
C SER A 9 -5.21 5.97 -9.85
N GLU A 10 -4.75 5.77 -8.61
CA GLU A 10 -3.37 5.43 -8.27
C GLU A 10 -3.15 3.91 -8.13
N LYS A 11 -4.20 3.10 -8.36
CA LYS A 11 -4.21 1.64 -8.17
C LYS A 11 -2.97 0.96 -8.74
N GLN A 12 -2.74 1.13 -10.04
CA GLN A 12 -1.68 0.43 -10.74
C GLN A 12 -0.31 0.81 -10.16
N THR A 13 -0.07 2.10 -9.97
CA THR A 13 1.22 2.61 -9.46
C THR A 13 1.49 2.15 -8.04
N VAL A 14 0.50 2.10 -7.15
CA VAL A 14 0.68 1.61 -5.79
C VAL A 14 0.98 0.11 -5.76
N ILE A 15 0.22 -0.69 -6.51
CA ILE A 15 0.42 -2.15 -6.59
C ILE A 15 1.81 -2.46 -7.13
N GLU A 16 2.24 -1.79 -8.18
CA GLU A 16 3.59 -1.94 -8.76
C GLU A 16 4.67 -1.54 -7.75
N MET A 17 4.57 -0.35 -7.15
CA MET A 17 5.55 0.15 -6.19
C MET A 17 5.75 -0.80 -4.99
N VAL A 18 4.65 -1.27 -4.39
CA VAL A 18 4.70 -2.16 -3.22
C VAL A 18 5.31 -3.52 -3.60
N ASN A 19 4.94 -4.06 -4.75
CA ASN A 19 5.44 -5.36 -5.19
C ASN A 19 6.88 -5.30 -5.72
N ASP A 20 7.34 -4.14 -6.20
CA ASP A 20 8.74 -3.87 -6.55
C ASP A 20 9.62 -3.82 -5.30
N VAL A 21 9.17 -3.11 -4.24
CA VAL A 21 9.85 -3.10 -2.94
C VAL A 21 9.95 -4.52 -2.38
N TYR A 22 8.87 -5.29 -2.48
CA TYR A 22 8.86 -6.71 -2.13
C TYR A 22 9.92 -7.52 -2.91
N TYR A 23 9.91 -7.44 -4.25
CA TYR A 23 10.79 -8.24 -5.09
C TYR A 23 12.27 -7.95 -4.81
N THR A 24 12.60 -6.68 -4.56
CA THR A 24 13.97 -6.22 -4.34
C THR A 24 14.50 -6.54 -2.95
N SER A 25 13.66 -6.44 -1.90
CA SER A 25 14.12 -6.53 -0.50
C SER A 25 13.69 -7.80 0.24
N GLU A 26 12.54 -8.40 -0.10
CA GLU A 26 11.93 -9.47 0.70
C GLU A 26 11.73 -10.80 -0.05
N ARG A 27 12.02 -10.88 -1.35
CA ARG A 27 11.83 -12.11 -2.17
C ARG A 27 12.43 -13.38 -1.57
N LYS A 28 13.56 -13.28 -0.87
CA LYS A 28 14.21 -14.43 -0.21
C LYS A 28 13.45 -14.96 1.00
N PHE A 29 12.59 -14.13 1.61
CA PHE A 29 11.86 -14.46 2.84
C PHE A 29 10.46 -15.04 2.56
N TRP A 30 9.77 -14.58 1.51
CA TRP A 30 8.35 -14.92 1.31
C TRP A 30 8.04 -15.80 0.10
N SER A 31 9.06 -16.42 -0.52
CA SER A 31 8.94 -17.33 -1.68
C SER A 31 8.44 -16.69 -2.99
N GLU A 32 8.72 -17.33 -4.12
CA GLU A 32 8.33 -16.81 -5.44
C GLU A 32 6.81 -16.80 -5.62
N GLY A 33 6.28 -15.74 -6.24
CA GLY A 33 4.84 -15.59 -6.53
C GLY A 33 3.99 -15.01 -5.40
N TYR A 34 4.61 -14.68 -4.26
CA TYR A 34 3.94 -13.88 -3.22
C TYR A 34 3.92 -12.41 -3.61
N TYR A 35 2.74 -11.79 -3.56
CA TYR A 35 2.53 -10.35 -3.74
C TYR A 35 1.96 -9.79 -2.44
N ARG A 36 2.42 -8.62 -2.04
CA ARG A 36 2.02 -8.04 -0.74
C ARG A 36 0.62 -7.42 -0.80
N ILE A 37 0.23 -6.93 -1.98
CA ILE A 37 -1.13 -6.45 -2.27
C ILE A 37 -1.53 -6.84 -3.70
N ASP A 38 -2.79 -7.19 -3.88
CA ASP A 38 -3.43 -7.37 -5.18
C ASP A 38 -4.53 -6.31 -5.46
N GLU A 39 -5.23 -6.45 -6.59
CA GLU A 39 -6.32 -5.53 -6.94
C GLU A 39 -7.48 -5.55 -5.94
N ASN A 40 -7.85 -6.73 -5.42
CA ASN A 40 -8.95 -6.86 -4.47
C ASN A 40 -8.60 -6.23 -3.12
N ASP A 41 -7.36 -6.41 -2.67
CA ASP A 41 -6.81 -5.76 -1.50
C ASP A 41 -6.85 -4.25 -1.65
N PHE A 42 -6.37 -3.71 -2.77
CA PHE A 42 -6.40 -2.26 -3.03
C PHE A 42 -7.82 -1.70 -2.99
N GLU A 43 -8.76 -2.34 -3.69
CA GLU A 43 -10.17 -1.91 -3.72
C GLU A 43 -10.78 -1.92 -2.31
N ARG A 44 -10.48 -2.95 -1.50
CA ARG A 44 -10.90 -3.01 -0.10
C ARG A 44 -10.29 -1.86 0.71
N TYR A 45 -9.00 -1.56 0.55
CA TYR A 45 -8.35 -0.51 1.33
C TYR A 45 -8.85 0.89 0.99
N ILE A 46 -9.13 1.17 -0.29
CA ILE A 46 -9.75 2.42 -0.73
C ILE A 46 -11.17 2.56 -0.19
N ALA A 47 -11.98 1.49 -0.24
CA ALA A 47 -13.36 1.54 0.23
C ALA A 47 -13.49 1.82 1.74
N ASN A 48 -12.44 1.55 2.51
CA ASN A 48 -12.43 1.72 3.97
C ASN A 48 -11.54 2.89 4.44
N ASP A 49 -11.01 3.72 3.53
CA ASP A 49 -10.08 4.81 3.84
C ASP A 49 -8.84 4.36 4.67
N TRP A 50 -8.32 3.16 4.37
CA TRP A 50 -7.20 2.56 5.11
C TRP A 50 -5.83 2.77 4.47
N LEU A 51 -5.77 3.13 3.18
CA LEU A 51 -4.52 3.25 2.45
C LEU A 51 -4.10 4.70 2.33
N PHE A 52 -2.96 5.03 2.93
CA PHE A 52 -2.34 6.35 2.86
C PHE A 52 -1.12 6.30 1.92
N VAL A 53 -0.94 7.35 1.13
CA VAL A 53 0.20 7.53 0.24
C VAL A 53 0.98 8.78 0.64
N CYS A 54 2.30 8.70 0.49
CA CYS A 54 3.19 9.85 0.55
C CYS A 54 3.53 10.28 -0.87
N VAL A 55 3.38 11.58 -1.14
CA VAL A 55 3.79 12.20 -2.40
C VAL A 55 4.85 13.26 -2.18
N ASP A 56 5.74 13.45 -3.15
CA ASP A 56 6.72 14.53 -3.15
C ASP A 56 6.11 15.88 -3.59
N ALA A 57 6.95 16.85 -3.97
CA ALA A 57 6.49 18.17 -4.40
C ALA A 57 5.83 18.16 -5.80
N ASP A 58 6.12 17.14 -6.61
CA ASP A 58 5.65 16.98 -7.98
C ASP A 58 4.44 16.02 -8.06
N ASP A 59 3.82 15.69 -6.91
CA ASP A 59 2.75 14.70 -6.72
C ASP A 59 3.15 13.26 -7.13
N SER A 60 4.45 12.96 -7.16
CA SER A 60 4.95 11.59 -7.41
C SER A 60 4.82 10.75 -6.14
N LEU A 61 4.32 9.52 -6.28
CA LEU A 61 4.22 8.57 -5.17
C LEU A 61 5.62 8.11 -4.75
N VAL A 62 5.92 8.26 -3.46
CA VAL A 62 7.21 7.88 -2.86
C VAL A 62 7.10 6.84 -1.74
N GLY A 63 5.88 6.45 -1.38
CA GLY A 63 5.63 5.40 -0.40
C GLY A 63 4.16 5.31 -0.01
N CYS A 64 3.81 4.24 0.70
CA CYS A 64 2.46 4.08 1.22
C CYS A 64 2.43 3.32 2.55
N VAL A 65 1.34 3.52 3.28
CA VAL A 65 1.08 2.92 4.58
C VAL A 65 -0.34 2.42 4.59
N LEU A 66 -0.51 1.17 5.04
CA LEU A 66 -1.82 0.62 5.37
C LEU A 66 -2.10 0.80 6.85
N PHE A 67 -3.20 1.47 7.16
CA PHE A 67 -3.73 1.63 8.51
C PHE A 67 -5.14 1.03 8.56
N LYS A 68 -5.22 -0.24 8.96
CA LYS A 68 -6.43 -1.05 8.84
C LYS A 68 -7.07 -1.29 10.19
N GLN A 69 -8.38 -1.05 10.28
CA GLN A 69 -9.15 -1.45 11.46
C GLN A 69 -9.45 -2.96 11.37
N GLU A 70 -8.98 -3.75 12.34
CA GLU A 70 -9.22 -5.20 12.41
C GLU A 70 -10.48 -5.53 13.23
N SER A 71 -10.74 -4.74 14.27
CA SER A 71 -11.93 -4.82 15.14
C SER A 71 -12.18 -3.46 15.80
N GLU A 72 -13.25 -3.29 16.57
CA GLU A 72 -13.56 -2.00 17.24
C GLU A 72 -12.38 -1.45 18.07
N ASP A 73 -11.62 -2.33 18.73
CA ASP A 73 -10.52 -1.96 19.62
C ASP A 73 -9.13 -2.24 19.04
N THR A 74 -9.03 -2.72 17.80
CA THR A 74 -7.75 -3.15 17.21
C THR A 74 -7.53 -2.54 15.85
N THR A 75 -6.39 -1.85 15.71
CA THR A 75 -5.90 -1.32 14.43
C THR A 75 -4.54 -1.93 14.11
N SER A 76 -4.36 -2.36 12.87
CA SER A 76 -3.08 -2.80 12.34
C SER A 76 -2.44 -1.71 11.48
N PHE A 77 -1.11 -1.66 11.52
CA PHE A 77 -0.30 -0.73 10.74
C PHE A 77 0.76 -1.52 9.99
N SER A 78 0.87 -1.27 8.69
CA SER A 78 1.88 -1.87 7.83
C SER A 78 2.47 -0.82 6.89
N MET A 79 3.80 -0.66 6.92
CA MET A 79 4.50 -0.05 5.78
C MET A 79 4.47 -1.07 4.65
N LEU A 80 4.00 -0.66 3.48
CA LEU A 80 3.87 -1.53 2.31
C LEU A 80 5.05 -1.33 1.36
#